data_AF-A0AAW4IDL2-F1
#
_entry.id   AF-A0AAW4IDL2-F1
#
_cell.length_a   1.000
_cell.length_b   1.000
_cell.length_c   1.000
_cell.angle_alpha   90.00
_cell.angle_beta   90.00
_cell.angle_gamma   90.00
#
_symmetry.space_group_name_H-M   'P 1'
#
loop_
_entity.id
_entity.type
_entity.pdbx_description
1 polymer ?
#
loop_
_entity_poly.entity_id
_entity_poly.type
_entity_poly.pdbx_seq_one_letter_code
_entity_poly.pdbx_strand_id
1 'polypeptide(L)'
;MSDTNHLLIPYAASAATGCQQALQGLALPHLDRLLARLSPHPTHSDSGEETSFSAPHERALARALGLPAQDGRIPWAAWHRHQQVQSPNGDAWAFVTPCQWQVSTDHVTLRNPEHLALDDAASRALLAIVSPWFAEDGITLHYDQPTRWLASSPLFADLATASLERVLQRDVRAWMPDAKAARTLHRLHSEMQMLLYTHAFNDERS
;
A
#
# COMPACT_ATOMS: atom_id res chain seq x y z
N MET A 1 -14.65 6.01 30.36
CA MET A 1 -13.33 5.45 29.98
C MET A 1 -12.55 6.60 29.40
N SER A 2 -11.34 6.87 29.88
CA SER A 2 -10.55 7.98 29.36
C SER A 2 -10.22 7.69 27.89
N ASP A 3 -10.61 8.58 26.98
CA ASP A 3 -10.20 8.47 25.57
C ASP A 3 -8.68 8.60 25.49
N THR A 4 -8.00 7.49 25.27
CA THR A 4 -6.56 7.48 25.03
C THR A 4 -6.34 8.00 23.61
N ASN A 5 -5.90 9.26 23.49
CA ASN A 5 -5.53 9.81 22.20
C ASN A 5 -4.19 9.25 21.75
N HIS A 6 -4.18 8.58 20.59
CA HIS A 6 -2.97 8.11 19.93
C HIS A 6 -2.59 9.08 18.81
N LEU A 7 -1.34 9.56 18.80
CA LEU A 7 -0.76 10.35 17.71
C LEU A 7 0.33 9.51 17.04
N LEU A 8 0.21 9.33 15.73
CA LEU A 8 1.21 8.69 14.90
C LEU A 8 1.74 9.73 13.90
N ILE A 9 3.07 9.86 13.83
CA ILE A 9 3.75 10.74 12.86
C ILE A 9 4.56 9.85 11.93
N PRO A 10 4.04 9.50 10.74
CA PRO A 10 4.80 8.77 9.74
C PRO A 10 6.08 9.52 9.38
N TYR A 11 7.15 8.79 9.10
CA TYR A 11 8.43 9.35 8.62
C TYR A 11 9.14 10.33 9.56
N ALA A 12 8.77 10.36 10.84
CA ALA A 12 9.35 11.29 11.83
C ALA A 12 10.86 11.06 12.09
N ALA A 13 11.37 9.87 11.79
CA ALA A 13 12.77 9.53 11.95
C ALA A 13 13.22 8.53 10.87
N SER A 14 14.47 8.65 10.44
CA SER A 14 15.14 7.74 9.52
C SER A 14 16.62 7.63 9.88
N ALA A 15 17.23 6.48 9.63
CA ALA A 15 18.67 6.29 9.78
C ALA A 15 19.49 7.02 8.69
N ALA A 16 18.84 7.57 7.65
CA ALA A 16 19.51 8.32 6.60
C ALA A 16 20.24 9.55 7.16
N THR A 17 21.47 9.79 6.71
CA THR A 17 22.33 10.89 7.19
C THR A 17 21.66 12.26 7.08
N GLY A 18 20.97 12.53 5.96
CA GLY A 18 20.26 13.79 5.76
C GLY A 18 19.10 14.00 6.75
N CYS A 19 18.40 12.93 7.15
CA CYS A 19 17.36 13.02 8.17
C CYS A 19 17.97 13.32 9.54
N GLN A 20 19.04 12.64 9.92
CA GLN A 20 19.75 12.88 11.18
C GLN A 20 20.26 14.33 11.27
N GLN A 21 20.80 14.88 10.19
CA GLN A 21 21.24 16.28 10.11
C GLN A 21 20.07 17.26 10.22
N ALA A 22 18.96 16.99 9.51
CA ALA A 22 17.78 17.84 9.56
C ALA A 22 17.17 17.89 10.99
N LEU A 23 17.13 16.74 11.68
CA LEU A 23 16.60 16.64 13.04
C LEU A 23 17.41 17.45 14.06
N GLN A 24 18.73 17.58 13.89
CA GLN A 24 19.58 18.36 14.81
C GLN A 24 19.23 19.86 14.86
N GLY A 25 18.74 20.42 13.74
CA GLY A 25 18.39 21.84 13.63
C GLY A 25 16.90 22.13 13.77
N LEU A 26 16.05 21.11 13.93
CA LEU A 26 14.60 21.26 13.89
C LEU A 26 14.05 21.71 15.25
N ALA A 27 13.54 22.93 15.34
CA ALA A 27 12.94 23.46 16.57
C ALA A 27 11.47 23.00 16.70
N LEU A 28 11.19 22.11 17.66
CA LEU A 28 9.85 21.57 17.92
C LEU A 28 9.40 21.82 19.38
N PRO A 29 9.27 23.09 19.81
CA PRO A 29 9.06 23.44 21.22
C PRO A 29 7.77 22.88 21.83
N HIS A 30 6.78 22.54 20.99
CA HIS A 30 5.54 21.90 21.44
C HIS A 30 5.73 20.40 21.65
N LEU A 31 6.49 19.75 20.76
CA LEU A 31 6.82 18.34 20.88
C LEU A 31 7.75 18.11 22.07
N ASP A 32 8.76 18.96 22.27
CA ASP A 32 9.68 18.86 23.41
C ASP A 32 8.94 18.96 24.75
N ARG A 33 8.01 19.93 24.87
CA ARG A 33 7.15 20.08 26.05
C ARG A 33 6.25 18.87 26.27
N LEU A 34 5.76 18.26 25.20
CA LEU A 34 4.94 17.05 25.29
C LEU A 34 5.79 15.85 25.72
N LEU A 35 6.93 15.61 25.06
CA LEU A 35 7.84 14.50 25.35
C LEU A 35 8.38 14.56 26.78
N ALA A 36 8.61 15.76 27.34
CA ALA A 36 9.00 15.92 28.74
C ALA A 36 7.95 15.41 29.75
N ARG A 37 6.70 15.21 29.32
CA ARG A 37 5.59 14.68 30.13
C ARG A 37 5.28 13.22 29.83
N LEU A 38 5.89 12.65 28.80
CA LEU A 38 5.66 11.29 28.36
C LEU A 38 6.83 10.40 28.80
N SER A 39 6.53 9.16 29.14
CA SER A 39 7.56 8.15 29.39
C SER A 39 7.67 7.24 28.17
N PRO A 40 8.88 6.91 27.70
CA PRO A 40 9.06 5.89 26.66
C PRO A 40 8.40 4.59 27.09
N HIS A 41 7.76 3.92 26.15
CA HIS A 41 7.12 2.62 26.38
C HIS A 41 7.74 1.57 25.43
N PRO A 42 8.88 0.97 25.81
CA PRO A 42 9.70 0.16 24.89
C PRO A 42 9.02 -1.10 24.37
N THR A 43 8.02 -1.61 25.10
CA THR A 43 7.16 -2.73 24.70
C THR A 43 6.36 -2.45 23.43
N HIS A 44 6.20 -1.18 23.07
CA HIS A 44 5.55 -0.75 21.82
C HIS A 44 6.54 -0.28 20.75
N SER A 45 7.84 -0.43 20.97
CA SER A 45 8.85 -0.18 19.95
C SER A 45 8.67 -1.13 18.78
N ASP A 46 8.69 -0.59 17.58
CA ASP A 46 8.66 -1.38 16.36
C ASP A 46 10.10 -1.78 15.96
N SER A 47 10.31 -3.06 15.66
CA SER A 47 11.62 -3.63 15.35
C SER A 47 11.69 -4.19 13.92
N GLY A 48 10.84 -3.72 13.01
CA GLY A 48 10.87 -4.17 11.61
C GLY A 48 12.13 -3.71 10.88
N GLU A 49 12.52 -4.46 9.86
CA GLU A 49 13.71 -4.20 9.05
C GLU A 49 13.39 -3.23 7.90
N GLU A 50 14.43 -2.69 7.26
CA GLU A 50 14.28 -1.82 6.07
C GLU A 50 13.75 -2.58 4.84
N THR A 51 13.74 -3.91 4.90
CA THR A 51 13.19 -4.84 3.90
C THR A 51 11.81 -5.38 4.28
N SER A 52 11.30 -5.08 5.49
CA SER A 52 9.94 -5.47 5.90
C SER A 52 8.89 -4.88 4.97
N PHE A 53 7.90 -5.69 4.61
CA PHE A 53 6.88 -5.36 3.61
C PHE A 53 5.94 -4.26 4.08
N SER A 54 5.57 -4.25 5.36
CA SER A 54 4.78 -3.17 5.95
C SER A 54 5.69 -2.07 6.45
N ALA A 55 5.26 -0.81 6.38
CA ALA A 55 6.01 0.26 7.01
C ALA A 55 5.80 0.28 8.53
N PRO A 56 6.75 0.87 9.31
CA PRO A 56 6.64 0.93 10.76
C PRO A 56 5.36 1.62 11.26
N HIS A 57 4.95 2.69 10.58
CA HIS A 57 3.77 3.45 10.98
C HIS A 57 2.47 2.69 10.68
N GLU A 58 2.40 1.91 9.59
CA GLU A 58 1.26 1.02 9.34
C GLU A 58 1.16 -0.08 10.40
N ARG A 59 2.26 -0.72 10.79
CA ARG A 59 2.24 -1.70 11.89
C ARG A 59 1.77 -1.07 13.20
N ALA A 60 2.24 0.14 13.51
CA ALA A 60 1.81 0.87 14.70
C ALA A 60 0.31 1.21 14.66
N LEU A 61 -0.20 1.68 13.51
CA LEU A 61 -1.61 1.97 13.31
C LEU A 61 -2.47 0.71 13.43
N ALA A 62 -2.06 -0.40 12.83
CA ALA A 62 -2.76 -1.67 12.93
C ALA A 62 -2.90 -2.13 14.40
N ARG A 63 -1.82 -2.06 15.18
CA ARG A 63 -1.84 -2.38 16.62
C ARG A 63 -2.78 -1.46 17.39
N ALA A 64 -2.77 -0.15 17.11
CA ALA A 64 -3.66 0.82 17.76
C ALA A 64 -5.14 0.57 17.44
N LEU A 65 -5.43 0.05 16.25
CA LEU A 65 -6.78 -0.34 15.82
C LEU A 65 -7.18 -1.76 16.26
N GLY A 66 -6.31 -2.49 16.95
CA GLY A 66 -6.54 -3.89 17.34
C GLY A 66 -6.51 -4.88 16.17
N LEU A 67 -5.94 -4.50 15.03
CA LEU A 67 -5.79 -5.34 13.85
C LEU A 67 -4.52 -6.20 13.94
N PRO A 68 -4.49 -7.37 13.25
CA PRO A 68 -3.25 -8.12 13.10
C PRO A 68 -2.22 -7.29 12.33
N ALA A 69 -1.00 -7.24 12.87
CA ALA A 69 0.12 -6.46 12.33
C ALA A 69 1.25 -7.37 11.79
N GLN A 70 0.89 -8.51 11.20
CA GLN A 70 1.85 -9.40 10.55
C GLN A 70 2.40 -8.73 9.29
N ASP A 71 3.72 -8.81 9.09
CA ASP A 71 4.40 -8.14 7.98
C ASP A 71 3.82 -8.55 6.62
N GLY A 72 3.48 -7.55 5.81
CA GLY A 72 2.85 -7.71 4.49
C GLY A 72 1.41 -8.23 4.49
N ARG A 73 0.82 -8.51 5.66
CA ARG A 73 -0.50 -9.14 5.80
C ARG A 73 -1.47 -8.33 6.65
N ILE A 74 -1.22 -7.03 6.79
CA ILE A 74 -2.13 -6.14 7.49
C ILE A 74 -3.42 -6.00 6.64
N PRO A 75 -4.62 -6.27 7.19
CA PRO A 75 -5.85 -6.39 6.42
C PRO A 75 -6.47 -5.02 6.09
N TRP A 76 -5.68 -4.09 5.54
CA TRP A 76 -6.10 -2.71 5.32
C TRP A 76 -7.32 -2.59 4.42
N ALA A 77 -7.35 -3.34 3.31
CA ALA A 77 -8.46 -3.30 2.38
C ALA A 77 -9.76 -3.85 2.99
N ALA A 78 -9.66 -4.93 3.77
CA ALA A 78 -10.82 -5.49 4.48
C ALA A 78 -11.32 -4.54 5.56
N TRP A 79 -10.42 -3.94 6.35
CA TRP A 79 -10.77 -2.95 7.37
C TRP A 79 -11.38 -1.68 6.76
N HIS A 80 -10.85 -1.20 5.65
CA HIS A 80 -11.40 -0.09 4.89
C HIS A 80 -12.81 -0.40 4.38
N ARG A 81 -13.02 -1.60 3.82
CA ARG A 81 -14.34 -2.03 3.35
C ARG A 81 -15.36 -2.18 4.49
N HIS A 82 -14.93 -2.72 5.63
CA HIS A 82 -15.77 -2.85 6.83
C HIS A 82 -16.25 -1.50 7.38
N GLN A 83 -15.47 -0.43 7.22
CA GLN A 83 -15.91 0.92 7.63
C GLN A 83 -16.99 1.50 6.71
N GLN A 84 -17.01 1.09 5.44
CA GLN A 84 -18.00 1.56 4.47
C GLN A 84 -19.31 0.76 4.55
N VAL A 85 -19.25 -0.51 4.94
CA VAL A 85 -20.40 -1.44 4.92
C VAL A 85 -20.47 -2.19 6.24
N GLN A 86 -21.62 -2.12 6.93
CA GLN A 86 -21.85 -2.74 8.26
C GLN A 86 -21.79 -4.28 8.28
N SER A 87 -21.84 -4.94 7.12
CA SER A 87 -21.75 -6.40 7.01
C SER A 87 -20.96 -6.77 5.75
N PRO A 88 -19.63 -6.66 5.77
CA PRO A 88 -18.84 -7.18 4.67
C PRO A 88 -18.96 -8.71 4.67
N ASN A 89 -19.16 -9.29 3.49
CA ASN A 89 -19.00 -10.73 3.31
C ASN A 89 -17.59 -11.12 3.79
N GLY A 90 -17.43 -12.33 4.34
CA GLY A 90 -16.16 -12.88 4.84
C GLY A 90 -15.08 -13.12 3.76
N ASP A 91 -15.18 -12.39 2.65
CA ASP A 91 -14.26 -12.44 1.53
C ASP A 91 -12.94 -11.75 1.91
N ALA A 92 -11.83 -12.23 1.36
CA ALA A 92 -10.55 -11.53 1.48
C ALA A 92 -10.50 -10.36 0.49
N TRP A 93 -9.97 -9.22 0.97
CA TRP A 93 -9.93 -7.96 0.22
C TRP A 93 -8.49 -7.49 0.05
N ALA A 94 -8.19 -6.92 -1.11
CA ALA A 94 -6.92 -6.26 -1.41
C ALA A 94 -7.14 -4.87 -1.99
N PHE A 95 -6.13 -4.00 -1.84
CA PHE A 95 -6.04 -2.77 -2.61
C PHE A 95 -5.32 -3.05 -3.93
N VAL A 96 -5.85 -2.51 -5.02
CA VAL A 96 -5.23 -2.54 -6.34
C VAL A 96 -4.94 -1.11 -6.75
N THR A 97 -3.68 -0.82 -7.08
CA THR A 97 -3.22 0.52 -7.43
C THR A 97 -2.78 0.53 -8.89
N PRO A 98 -3.49 1.23 -9.79
CA PRO A 98 -2.97 1.52 -11.12
C PRO A 98 -1.64 2.25 -11.00
N CYS A 99 -0.60 1.74 -11.65
CA CYS A 99 0.74 2.32 -11.56
C CYS A 99 1.50 2.12 -12.86
N GLN A 100 2.56 2.91 -13.05
CA GLN A 100 3.49 2.75 -14.17
C GLN A 100 4.81 2.17 -13.66
N TRP A 101 5.23 1.08 -14.27
CA TRP A 101 6.57 0.54 -14.08
C TRP A 101 7.52 1.15 -15.10
N GLN A 102 8.63 1.70 -14.62
CA GLN A 102 9.71 2.18 -15.46
C GLN A 102 10.80 1.11 -15.47
N VAL A 103 10.96 0.48 -16.63
CA VAL A 103 11.97 -0.56 -16.87
C VAL A 103 13.26 0.11 -17.34
N SER A 104 14.34 -0.10 -16.60
CA SER A 104 15.71 0.26 -16.98
C SER A 104 16.52 -1.02 -17.25
N THR A 105 17.74 -0.90 -17.76
CA THR A 105 18.61 -2.05 -18.06
C THR A 105 18.81 -2.98 -16.86
N ASP A 106 18.98 -2.42 -15.65
CA ASP A 106 19.37 -3.19 -14.47
C ASP A 106 18.28 -3.32 -13.41
N HIS A 107 17.19 -2.56 -13.49
CA HIS A 107 16.18 -2.49 -12.43
C HIS A 107 14.81 -2.02 -12.97
N VAL A 108 13.75 -2.35 -12.25
CA VAL A 108 12.38 -1.94 -12.59
C VAL A 108 11.83 -1.12 -11.44
N THR A 109 11.53 0.15 -11.66
CA THR A 109 10.99 1.02 -10.60
C THR A 109 9.49 1.24 -10.74
N LEU A 110 8.80 1.35 -9.60
CA LEU A 110 7.42 1.82 -9.56
C LEU A 110 7.41 3.34 -9.45
N ARG A 111 6.86 4.03 -10.47
CA ARG A 111 6.64 5.49 -10.43
C ARG A 111 5.48 5.80 -9.49
N ASN A 112 5.50 6.99 -8.86
CA ASN A 112 4.38 7.45 -8.03
C ASN A 112 3.06 7.35 -8.84
N PRO A 113 2.06 6.55 -8.37
CA PRO A 113 0.76 6.41 -9.03
C PRO A 113 0.04 7.73 -9.29
N GLU A 114 0.26 8.75 -8.47
CA GLU A 114 -0.31 10.09 -8.67
C GLU A 114 0.10 10.72 -10.00
N HIS A 115 1.29 10.37 -10.52
CA HIS A 115 1.75 10.85 -11.83
C HIS A 115 0.95 10.30 -13.01
N LEU A 116 0.14 9.25 -12.81
CA LEU A 116 -0.80 8.83 -13.85
C LEU A 116 -1.89 9.88 -14.09
N ALA A 117 -2.15 10.77 -13.13
CA ALA A 117 -3.17 11.81 -13.20
C ALA A 117 -4.54 11.25 -13.65
N LEU A 118 -4.92 10.09 -13.09
CA LEU A 118 -6.24 9.53 -13.31
C LEU A 118 -7.26 10.35 -12.52
N ASP A 119 -8.28 10.87 -13.20
CA ASP A 119 -9.49 11.34 -12.56
C ASP A 119 -10.47 10.17 -12.35
N ASP A 120 -11.61 10.44 -11.70
CA ASP A 120 -12.64 9.42 -11.47
C ASP A 120 -13.13 8.76 -12.76
N ALA A 121 -13.30 9.53 -13.85
CA ALA A 121 -13.84 9.03 -15.10
C ALA A 121 -12.85 8.08 -15.80
N ALA A 122 -11.59 8.50 -15.93
CA ALA A 122 -10.53 7.71 -16.53
C ALA A 122 -10.22 6.46 -15.70
N SER A 123 -10.20 6.58 -14.36
CA SER A 123 -9.97 5.44 -13.48
C SER A 123 -11.09 4.40 -13.58
N ARG A 124 -12.36 4.83 -13.65
CA ARG A 124 -13.50 3.93 -13.88
C ARG A 124 -13.47 3.27 -15.26
N ALA A 125 -13.09 4.01 -16.29
CA ALA A 125 -12.92 3.47 -17.64
C ALA A 125 -11.82 2.39 -17.66
N LEU A 126 -10.66 2.67 -17.06
CA LEU A 126 -9.58 1.70 -16.92
C LEU A 126 -10.01 0.47 -16.12
N LEU A 127 -10.71 0.67 -14.99
CA LEU A 127 -11.28 -0.42 -14.21
C LEU A 127 -12.20 -1.29 -15.06
N ALA A 128 -13.09 -0.69 -15.85
CA ALA A 128 -14.00 -1.43 -16.73
C ALA A 128 -13.27 -2.24 -17.81
N ILE A 129 -12.16 -1.71 -18.36
CA ILE A 129 -11.31 -2.41 -19.34
C ILE A 129 -10.68 -3.67 -18.73
N VAL A 130 -10.14 -3.57 -17.51
CA VAL A 130 -9.39 -4.68 -16.90
C VAL A 130 -10.26 -5.66 -16.11
N SER A 131 -11.46 -5.25 -15.67
CA SER A 131 -12.34 -6.06 -14.83
C SER A 131 -12.67 -7.46 -15.40
N PRO A 132 -12.94 -7.63 -16.71
CA PRO A 132 -13.20 -8.96 -17.27
C PRO A 132 -12.03 -9.93 -17.06
N TRP A 133 -10.79 -9.46 -17.19
CA TRP A 133 -9.59 -10.29 -17.02
C TRP A 133 -9.38 -10.72 -15.57
N PHE A 134 -9.63 -9.82 -14.62
CA PHE A 134 -9.61 -10.17 -13.19
C PHE A 134 -10.71 -11.18 -12.85
N ALA A 135 -11.89 -11.06 -13.47
CA ALA A 135 -13.02 -11.95 -13.23
C ALA A 135 -12.76 -13.39 -13.71
N GLU A 136 -11.94 -13.60 -14.75
CA GLU A 136 -11.51 -14.94 -15.20
C GLU A 136 -10.78 -15.72 -14.10
N ASP A 137 -10.10 -15.01 -13.20
CA ASP A 137 -9.39 -15.57 -12.05
C ASP A 137 -10.20 -15.52 -10.74
N GLY A 138 -11.50 -15.23 -10.83
CA GLY A 138 -12.37 -15.12 -9.66
C GLY A 138 -12.03 -13.93 -8.76
N ILE A 139 -11.51 -12.84 -9.34
CA ILE A 139 -11.25 -11.59 -8.64
C ILE A 139 -12.30 -10.57 -9.08
N THR A 140 -13.06 -10.03 -8.13
CA THR A 140 -14.01 -8.95 -8.41
C THR A 140 -13.37 -7.61 -8.08
N LEU A 141 -13.29 -6.71 -9.06
CA LEU A 141 -12.83 -5.34 -8.86
C LEU A 141 -13.98 -4.40 -8.52
N HIS A 142 -13.70 -3.48 -7.62
CA HIS A 142 -14.62 -2.45 -7.17
C HIS A 142 -13.90 -1.09 -7.17
N TYR A 143 -14.56 -0.10 -7.79
CA TYR A 143 -14.05 1.26 -7.73
C TYR A 143 -14.08 1.78 -6.28
N ASP A 144 -13.05 2.52 -5.89
CA ASP A 144 -12.98 3.20 -4.60
C ASP A 144 -12.52 4.67 -4.75
N GLN A 145 -11.35 4.91 -5.35
CA GLN A 145 -10.87 6.24 -5.69
C GLN A 145 -9.94 6.19 -6.94
N PRO A 146 -9.55 7.32 -7.54
CA PRO A 146 -8.89 7.30 -8.85
C PRO A 146 -7.59 6.48 -8.93
N THR A 147 -6.79 6.46 -7.85
CA THR A 147 -5.51 5.73 -7.78
C THR A 147 -5.57 4.47 -6.92
N ARG A 148 -6.75 4.07 -6.40
CA ARG A 148 -6.91 2.88 -5.56
C ARG A 148 -8.27 2.25 -5.82
N TRP A 149 -8.26 0.99 -6.19
CA TRP A 149 -9.43 0.14 -6.28
C TRP A 149 -9.41 -0.90 -5.17
N LEU A 150 -10.57 -1.52 -4.93
CA LEU A 150 -10.72 -2.68 -4.08
C LEU A 150 -10.86 -3.93 -4.94
N ALA A 151 -10.28 -5.04 -4.48
CA ALA A 151 -10.44 -6.35 -5.09
C ALA A 151 -10.89 -7.36 -4.04
N SER A 152 -11.89 -8.19 -4.35
CA SER A 152 -12.31 -9.30 -3.48
C SER A 152 -12.04 -10.64 -4.14
N SER A 153 -11.40 -11.55 -3.40
CA SER A 153 -11.11 -12.91 -3.81
C SER A 153 -10.49 -13.70 -2.66
N PRO A 154 -10.78 -15.00 -2.49
CA PRO A 154 -10.06 -15.86 -1.55
C PRO A 154 -8.54 -15.90 -1.78
N LEU A 155 -8.07 -15.59 -3.00
CA LEU A 155 -6.65 -15.52 -3.35
C LEU A 155 -5.85 -14.54 -2.47
N PHE A 156 -6.50 -13.53 -1.88
CA PHE A 156 -5.83 -12.51 -1.07
C PHE A 156 -5.69 -12.88 0.40
N ALA A 157 -6.36 -13.93 0.88
CA ALA A 157 -6.47 -14.22 2.32
C ALA A 157 -5.11 -14.38 3.01
N ASP A 158 -4.15 -14.98 2.31
CA ASP A 158 -2.84 -15.33 2.82
C ASP A 158 -1.69 -14.64 2.07
N LEU A 159 -1.99 -13.72 1.16
CA LEU A 159 -0.98 -13.09 0.33
C LEU A 159 -0.27 -11.96 1.10
N ALA A 160 1.02 -12.14 1.36
CA ALA A 160 1.85 -11.05 1.88
C ALA A 160 2.24 -10.10 0.75
N THR A 161 1.92 -8.81 0.87
CA THR A 161 2.27 -7.78 -0.11
C THR A 161 2.99 -6.61 0.55
N ALA A 162 3.97 -6.04 -0.14
CA ALA A 162 4.64 -4.84 0.32
C ALA A 162 3.70 -3.64 0.20
N SER A 163 3.75 -2.77 1.21
CA SER A 163 3.07 -1.48 1.17
C SER A 163 3.65 -0.64 0.04
N LEU A 164 2.79 0.06 -0.69
CA LEU A 164 3.17 0.82 -1.88
C LEU A 164 4.37 1.75 -1.62
N GLU A 165 4.35 2.45 -0.48
CA GLU A 165 5.40 3.36 -0.04
C GLU A 165 6.78 2.72 0.19
N ARG A 166 6.82 1.41 0.45
CA ARG A 166 8.08 0.65 0.55
C ARG A 166 8.70 0.39 -0.81
N VAL A 167 7.88 0.42 -1.87
CA VAL A 167 8.27 0.10 -3.24
C VAL A 167 8.49 1.35 -4.10
N LEU A 168 7.85 2.47 -3.78
CA LEU A 168 7.96 3.73 -4.52
C LEU A 168 9.42 4.10 -4.82
N GLN A 169 9.73 4.31 -6.10
CA GLN A 169 11.06 4.68 -6.60
C GLN A 169 12.19 3.67 -6.28
N ARG A 170 11.85 2.48 -5.80
CA ARG A 170 12.79 1.37 -5.57
C ARG A 170 12.59 0.29 -6.62
N ASP A 171 13.53 -0.65 -6.68
CA ASP A 171 13.41 -1.82 -7.54
C ASP A 171 12.30 -2.75 -7.04
N VAL A 172 11.22 -2.90 -7.82
CA VAL A 172 10.01 -3.66 -7.47
C VAL A 172 10.31 -5.13 -7.21
N ARG A 173 11.36 -5.68 -7.83
CA ARG A 173 11.67 -7.12 -7.78
C ARG A 173 11.95 -7.61 -6.37
N ALA A 174 12.53 -6.76 -5.52
CA ALA A 174 12.82 -7.08 -4.12
C ALA A 174 11.57 -7.11 -3.22
N TRP A 175 10.44 -6.59 -3.72
CA TRP A 175 9.19 -6.41 -2.97
C TRP A 175 8.06 -7.29 -3.47
N MET A 176 8.33 -8.12 -4.48
CA MET A 176 7.34 -9.04 -5.00
C MET A 176 7.04 -10.16 -3.98
N PRO A 177 5.78 -10.58 -3.84
CA PRO A 177 5.42 -11.73 -3.03
C PRO A 177 6.09 -13.02 -3.52
N ASP A 178 6.07 -14.05 -2.66
CA ASP A 178 6.52 -15.40 -3.04
C ASP A 178 5.85 -15.86 -4.34
N ALA A 179 6.67 -16.31 -5.30
CA ALA A 179 6.21 -16.62 -6.64
C ALA A 179 5.22 -17.80 -6.70
N LYS A 180 5.27 -18.73 -5.75
CA LYS A 180 4.32 -19.85 -5.67
C LYS A 180 2.97 -19.36 -5.15
N ALA A 181 2.98 -18.52 -4.10
CA ALA A 181 1.77 -17.93 -3.54
C ALA A 181 1.10 -16.93 -4.49
N ALA A 182 1.88 -16.22 -5.31
CA ALA A 182 1.40 -15.13 -6.18
C ALA A 182 1.32 -15.50 -7.67
N ARG A 183 1.43 -16.79 -8.04
CA ARG A 183 1.52 -17.22 -9.45
C ARG A 183 0.40 -16.67 -10.32
N THR A 184 -0.85 -16.76 -9.85
CA THR A 184 -2.03 -16.23 -10.57
C THR A 184 -1.91 -14.74 -10.80
N LEU A 185 -1.50 -13.98 -9.78
CA LEU A 185 -1.34 -12.53 -9.86
C LEU A 185 -0.16 -12.11 -10.74
N HIS A 186 0.94 -12.87 -10.78
CA HIS A 186 2.05 -12.61 -11.70
C HIS A 186 1.65 -12.84 -13.16
N ARG A 187 0.86 -13.88 -13.44
CA ARG A 187 0.28 -14.10 -14.77
C ARG A 187 -0.65 -12.94 -15.14
N LEU A 188 -1.60 -12.61 -14.27
CA LEU A 188 -2.55 -11.52 -14.47
C LEU A 188 -1.83 -10.19 -14.68
N HIS A 189 -0.78 -9.89 -13.90
CA HIS A 189 0.05 -8.70 -14.09
C HIS A 189 0.68 -8.64 -15.49
N SER A 190 1.28 -9.75 -15.95
CA SER A 190 1.85 -9.84 -17.30
C SER A 190 0.79 -9.63 -18.39
N GLU A 191 -0.40 -10.21 -18.20
CA GLU A 191 -1.53 -10.03 -19.12
C GLU A 191 -2.00 -8.58 -19.16
N MET A 192 -2.08 -7.90 -18.00
CA MET A 192 -2.45 -6.48 -17.93
C MET A 192 -1.42 -5.59 -18.59
N GLN A 193 -0.13 -5.89 -18.42
CA GLN A 193 0.94 -5.17 -19.12
C GLN A 193 0.78 -5.29 -20.65
N MET A 194 0.56 -6.51 -21.15
CA MET A 194 0.37 -6.74 -22.58
C MET A 194 -0.91 -6.07 -23.11
N LEU A 195 -2.03 -6.20 -22.38
CA LEU A 195 -3.31 -5.59 -22.74
C LEU A 195 -3.20 -4.07 -22.84
N LEU A 196 -2.65 -3.44 -21.81
CA LEU A 196 -2.62 -1.98 -21.70
C LEU A 196 -1.55 -1.34 -22.58
N TYR A 197 -0.49 -2.05 -22.94
CA TYR A 197 0.58 -1.52 -23.78
C TYR A 197 0.08 -0.98 -25.13
N THR A 198 -0.96 -1.58 -25.72
CA THR A 198 -1.53 -1.18 -27.02
C THR A 198 -2.97 -0.69 -26.92
N HIS A 199 -3.48 -0.47 -25.71
CA HIS A 199 -4.88 -0.09 -25.53
C HIS A 199 -5.09 1.40 -25.83
N ALA A 200 -6.12 1.72 -26.62
CA ALA A 200 -6.45 3.10 -27.02
C ALA A 200 -6.56 4.08 -25.83
N PHE A 201 -6.97 3.57 -24.66
CA PHE A 201 -6.99 4.33 -23.39
C PHE A 201 -5.65 5.00 -23.05
N ASN A 202 -4.52 4.34 -23.33
CA ASN A 202 -3.19 4.90 -23.08
C ASN A 202 -2.76 5.84 -24.23
N ASP A 203 -3.16 5.55 -25.47
CA ASP A 203 -2.87 6.42 -26.64
C ASP A 203 -3.54 7.79 -26.51
N GLU A 204 -4.78 7.83 -25.98
CA GLU A 204 -5.53 9.08 -25.73
C GLU A 204 -4.92 9.94 -24.61
N ARG A 205 -3.97 9.39 -23.83
CA ARG A 205 -3.36 10.04 -22.65
C ARG A 205 -1.86 10.31 -22.80
N SER A 206 -1.25 9.91 -23.92
CA SER A 206 0.20 10.05 -24.20
C SER A 206 0.57 11.41 -24.79
#